data_AF-K4QSJ4-F1
#
_entry.id   AF-K4QSJ4-F1
#
_cell.length_a   1.000
_cell.length_b   1.000
_cell.length_c   1.000
_cell.angle_alpha   90.00
_cell.angle_beta   90.00
_cell.angle_gamma   90.00
#
_symmetry.space_group_name_H-M   'P 1'
#
loop_
_entity.id
_entity.type
_entity.pdbx_description
1 polymer ?
#
loop_
_entity_poly.entity_id
_entity_poly.type
_entity_poly.pdbx_seq_one_letter_code
_entity_poly.pdbx_strand_id
1 'polypeptide(L)'
;MEDVAAQAGVSRALLYRHFPSKHALFAAVYQHAADQLLARTRFDPADSLVEQLIQGMDVHLDYFVANRNAVLAANRVLAGDPVIQTIMTNELDALRARLLAVLPLADESAREAVSGVLRSWLVFVQVLCVDWLTHETCTRVELRDVCIGAVLGALRPLLAEDPAPEWPL
;
A
#
# COMPACT_ATOMS: atom_id res chain seq x y z
N MET A 1 6.65 6.60 25.42
CA MET A 1 6.09 5.52 26.26
C MET A 1 5.28 6.12 27.39
N GLU A 2 5.84 7.08 28.14
CA GLU A 2 5.11 7.77 29.20
C GLU A 2 3.88 8.53 28.68
N ASP A 3 4.06 9.40 27.69
CA ASP A 3 2.94 10.13 27.07
C ASP A 3 1.89 9.21 26.47
N VAL A 4 2.33 8.11 25.83
CA VAL A 4 1.43 7.10 25.23
C VAL A 4 0.62 6.40 26.31
N ALA A 5 1.24 6.00 27.41
CA ALA A 5 0.55 5.36 28.53
C ALA A 5 -0.47 6.31 29.17
N ALA A 6 -0.08 7.57 29.36
CA ALA A 6 -0.96 8.62 29.89
C ALA A 6 -2.18 8.86 28.98
N GLN A 7 -1.97 9.01 27.67
CA GLN A 7 -3.07 9.19 26.71
C GLN A 7 -3.96 7.95 26.59
N ALA A 8 -3.40 6.75 26.70
CA ALA A 8 -4.16 5.50 26.68
C ALA A 8 -4.84 5.16 28.01
N GLY A 9 -4.63 5.96 29.08
CA GLY A 9 -5.21 5.71 30.40
C GLY A 9 -4.68 4.45 31.08
N VAL A 10 -3.47 4.00 30.73
CA VAL A 10 -2.84 2.78 31.28
C VAL A 10 -1.55 3.10 32.02
N SER A 11 -1.11 2.20 32.89
CA SER A 11 0.20 2.36 33.54
C SER A 11 1.34 2.11 32.56
N ARG A 12 2.45 2.84 32.75
CA ARG A 12 3.69 2.62 31.98
C ARG A 12 4.15 1.16 32.08
N ALA A 13 4.06 0.55 33.26
CA ALA A 13 4.43 -0.85 33.46
C ALA A 13 3.58 -1.82 32.63
N LEU A 14 2.26 -1.58 32.52
CA LEU A 14 1.39 -2.37 31.66
C LEU A 14 1.77 -2.20 30.18
N LEU A 15 2.04 -0.98 29.73
CA LEU A 15 2.46 -0.73 28.35
C LEU A 15 3.76 -1.46 28.01
N TYR A 16 4.77 -1.45 28.90
CA TYR A 16 6.02 -2.19 28.71
C TYR A 16 5.85 -3.71 28.74
N ARG A 17 4.85 -4.22 29.46
CA ARG A 17 4.51 -5.65 29.45
C ARG A 17 4.02 -6.14 28.09
N HIS A 18 3.26 -5.30 27.37
CA HIS A 18 2.79 -5.61 26.02
C HIS A 18 3.82 -5.28 24.94
N PHE A 19 4.54 -4.16 25.11
CA PHE A 19 5.52 -3.67 24.15
C PHE A 19 6.84 -3.41 24.88
N PRO A 20 7.79 -4.35 24.84
CA PRO A 20 9.02 -4.28 25.64
C PRO A 20 9.91 -3.08 25.28
N SER A 21 9.70 -2.46 24.11
CA SER A 21 10.41 -1.28 23.67
C SER A 21 9.50 -0.33 22.90
N LYS A 22 9.92 0.94 22.75
CA LYS A 22 9.26 1.91 21.86
C LYS A 22 9.23 1.41 20.41
N HIS A 23 10.29 0.72 20.00
CA HIS A 23 10.40 0.08 18.69
C HIS A 23 9.34 -1.01 18.50
N ALA A 24 9.16 -1.91 19.48
CA ALA A 24 8.14 -2.96 19.42
C ALA A 24 6.72 -2.37 19.36
N LEU A 25 6.45 -1.29 20.09
CA LEU A 25 5.19 -0.56 20.00
C LEU A 25 4.98 0.01 18.58
N PHE A 26 6.00 0.65 17.99
CA PHE A 26 5.89 1.18 16.64
C PHE A 26 5.67 0.10 15.59
N ALA A 27 6.40 -1.03 15.67
CA ALA A 27 6.20 -2.15 14.77
C ALA A 27 4.77 -2.70 14.84
N ALA A 28 4.20 -2.80 16.04
CA ALA A 28 2.81 -3.23 16.22
C ALA A 28 1.79 -2.22 15.66
N VAL A 29 2.04 -0.91 15.83
CA VAL A 29 1.20 0.14 15.23
C VAL A 29 1.27 0.08 13.70
N TYR A 30 2.45 -0.15 13.14
CA TYR A 30 2.65 -0.27 11.69
C TYR A 30 1.98 -1.53 11.13
N GLN A 31 2.13 -2.69 11.80
CA GLN A 31 1.41 -3.91 11.44
C GLN A 31 -0.10 -3.69 11.44
N HIS A 32 -0.63 -3.06 12.50
CA HIS A 32 -2.06 -2.77 12.59
C HIS A 32 -2.55 -1.85 11.47
N ALA A 33 -1.75 -0.87 11.06
CA ALA A 33 -2.05 -0.01 9.91
C ALA A 33 -2.09 -0.80 8.58
N ALA A 34 -1.08 -1.64 8.34
CA ALA A 34 -1.02 -2.49 7.15
C ALA A 34 -2.22 -3.45 7.09
N ASP A 35 -2.58 -4.07 8.21
CA ASP A 35 -3.74 -4.96 8.31
C ASP A 35 -5.06 -4.23 8.00
N GLN A 36 -5.22 -3.00 8.49
CA GLN A 36 -6.39 -2.18 8.19
C GLN A 36 -6.48 -1.78 6.71
N LEU A 37 -5.36 -1.39 6.10
CA LEU A 37 -5.30 -1.10 4.67
C LEU A 37 -5.68 -2.33 3.84
N LEU A 38 -5.08 -3.49 4.15
CA LEU A 38 -5.42 -4.76 3.51
C LEU A 38 -6.89 -5.15 3.71
N ALA A 39 -7.47 -4.91 4.88
CA ALA A 39 -8.87 -5.24 5.14
C ALA A 39 -9.85 -4.34 4.36
N ARG A 40 -9.47 -3.07 4.13
CA ARG A 40 -10.30 -2.10 3.40
C ARG A 40 -10.16 -2.21 1.88
N THR A 41 -9.04 -2.71 1.37
CA THR A 41 -8.84 -2.94 -0.06
C THR A 41 -9.54 -4.22 -0.50
N ARG A 42 -10.64 -4.08 -1.24
CA ARG A 42 -11.42 -5.18 -1.81
C ARG A 42 -11.11 -5.32 -3.29
N PHE A 43 -10.90 -6.56 -3.73
CA PHE A 43 -10.83 -6.93 -5.15
C PHE A 43 -12.01 -7.86 -5.41
N ASP A 44 -12.99 -7.37 -6.18
CA ASP A 44 -14.16 -8.14 -6.59
C ASP A 44 -14.02 -8.48 -8.07
N PRO A 45 -13.99 -9.77 -8.45
CA PRO A 45 -13.98 -10.17 -9.86
C PRO A 45 -15.16 -9.65 -10.69
N ALA A 46 -16.25 -9.20 -10.05
CA ALA A 46 -17.38 -8.58 -10.74
C ALA A 46 -17.11 -7.15 -11.21
N ASP A 47 -16.14 -6.45 -10.61
CA ASP A 47 -15.76 -5.08 -10.96
C ASP A 47 -14.67 -5.09 -12.04
N SER A 48 -14.62 -4.08 -12.90
CA SER A 48 -13.52 -3.92 -13.85
C SER A 48 -12.18 -3.69 -13.12
N LEU A 49 -11.06 -4.02 -13.76
CA LEU A 49 -9.73 -3.79 -13.17
C LEU A 49 -9.54 -2.32 -12.77
N VAL A 50 -10.02 -1.39 -13.61
CA VAL A 50 -9.93 0.05 -13.37
C VAL A 50 -10.71 0.44 -12.12
N GLU A 51 -11.95 -0.02 -11.96
CA GLU A 51 -12.75 0.28 -10.76
C GLU A 51 -12.09 -0.24 -9.49
N GLN A 52 -11.54 -1.46 -9.53
CA GLN A 52 -10.81 -2.03 -8.40
C GLN A 52 -9.54 -1.24 -8.06
N LEU A 53 -8.79 -0.78 -9.07
CA LEU A 53 -7.62 0.07 -8.88
C LEU A 53 -8.00 1.45 -8.32
N ILE A 54 -9.08 2.06 -8.80
CA ILE A 54 -9.59 3.32 -8.25
C ILE A 54 -9.95 3.15 -6.78
N GLN A 55 -10.75 2.13 -6.43
CA GLN A 55 -11.15 1.86 -5.05
C GLN A 55 -9.94 1.61 -4.14
N GLY A 56 -8.99 0.78 -4.58
CA GLY A 56 -7.78 0.48 -3.82
C GLY A 56 -6.88 1.70 -3.61
N MET A 57 -6.67 2.50 -4.66
CA MET A 57 -5.90 3.74 -4.57
C MET A 57 -6.60 4.77 -3.69
N ASP A 58 -7.93 4.87 -3.76
CA ASP A 58 -8.69 5.79 -2.92
C ASP A 58 -8.54 5.43 -1.44
N VAL A 59 -8.68 4.14 -1.08
CA VAL A 59 -8.44 3.65 0.29
C VAL A 59 -7.02 3.97 0.77
N HIS A 60 -6.01 3.74 -0.08
CA HIS A 60 -4.62 3.99 0.25
C HIS A 60 -4.35 5.49 0.47
N LEU A 61 -4.77 6.33 -0.46
CA LEU A 61 -4.56 7.78 -0.41
C LEU A 61 -5.30 8.41 0.77
N ASP A 62 -6.54 7.99 1.05
CA ASP A 62 -7.31 8.49 2.19
C ASP A 62 -6.62 8.19 3.52
N TYR A 63 -6.06 6.99 3.67
CA TYR A 63 -5.26 6.64 4.85
C TYR A 63 -3.98 7.49 4.94
N PHE A 64 -3.26 7.67 3.84
CA PHE A 64 -2.01 8.43 3.79
C PHE A 64 -2.22 9.89 4.14
N VAL A 65 -3.28 10.51 3.62
CA VAL A 65 -3.66 11.89 3.94
C VAL A 65 -4.07 12.02 5.41
N ALA A 66 -4.96 11.15 5.89
CA ALA A 66 -5.43 11.18 7.28
C ALA A 66 -4.30 10.96 8.30
N ASN A 67 -3.24 10.24 7.91
CA ASN A 67 -2.12 9.87 8.77
C ASN A 67 -0.78 10.49 8.33
N ARG A 68 -0.80 11.60 7.58
CA ARG A 68 0.38 12.24 6.95
C ARG A 68 1.62 12.28 7.84
N ASN A 69 1.48 12.83 9.05
CA ASN A 69 2.61 13.00 9.96
C ASN A 69 3.21 11.66 10.42
N ALA A 70 2.36 10.66 10.67
CA ALA A 70 2.78 9.33 11.08
C ALA A 70 3.49 8.60 9.92
N VAL A 71 2.94 8.69 8.70
CA VAL A 71 3.54 8.11 7.49
C VAL A 71 4.92 8.73 7.21
N LEU A 72 5.02 10.06 7.21
CA LEU A 72 6.29 10.75 6.97
C LEU A 72 7.33 10.51 8.08
N ALA A 73 6.90 10.37 9.33
CA ALA A 73 7.79 10.02 10.44
C ALA A 73 8.28 8.58 10.31
N ALA A 74 7.39 7.63 10.00
CA ALA A 74 7.75 6.23 9.77
C ALA A 74 8.73 6.10 8.61
N ASN A 75 8.48 6.75 7.48
CA ASN A 75 9.37 6.70 6.33
C ASN A 75 10.78 7.22 6.65
N ARG A 76 10.92 8.34 7.39
CA ARG A 76 12.23 8.91 7.75
C ARG A 76 13.03 8.06 8.74
N VAL A 77 12.35 7.44 9.69
CA VAL A 77 13.00 6.76 10.83
C VAL A 77 13.18 5.26 10.58
N LEU A 78 12.28 4.65 9.79
CA LEU A 78 12.13 3.21 9.71
C LEU A 78 12.36 2.65 8.29
N ALA A 79 12.70 3.48 7.31
CA ALA A 79 12.99 3.01 5.95
C ALA A 79 14.09 1.93 5.89
N GLY A 80 14.99 1.85 6.87
CA GLY A 80 16.01 0.80 6.98
C GLY A 80 15.73 -0.31 7.99
N ASP A 81 14.56 -0.29 8.66
CA ASP A 81 14.27 -1.23 9.74
C ASP A 81 13.84 -2.61 9.21
N PRO A 82 14.53 -3.72 9.54
CA PRO A 82 14.21 -5.04 8.99
C PRO A 82 12.82 -5.57 9.33
N VAL A 83 12.29 -5.22 10.51
CA VAL A 83 10.95 -5.65 10.92
C VAL A 83 9.91 -4.91 10.09
N ILE A 84 10.05 -3.59 9.97
CA ILE A 84 9.13 -2.78 9.16
C ILE A 84 9.21 -3.17 7.68
N GLN A 85 10.41 -3.41 7.15
CA GLN A 85 10.61 -3.90 5.79
C GLN A 85 9.91 -5.25 5.56
N THR A 86 9.91 -6.13 6.55
CA THR A 86 9.20 -7.42 6.49
C THR A 86 7.68 -7.20 6.46
N ILE A 87 7.14 -6.33 7.31
CA ILE A 87 5.70 -6.00 7.35
C ILE A 87 5.26 -5.42 6.00
N MET A 88 6.02 -4.46 5.49
CA MET A 88 5.75 -3.80 4.21
C MET A 88 5.82 -4.81 3.05
N THR A 89 6.83 -5.69 3.05
CA THR A 89 6.95 -6.76 2.04
C THR A 89 5.75 -7.69 2.07
N ASN A 90 5.32 -8.14 3.25
CA ASN A 90 4.16 -9.02 3.40
C ASN A 90 2.85 -8.34 2.93
N GLU A 91 2.68 -7.05 3.23
CA GLU A 91 1.54 -6.26 2.75
C GLU A 91 1.50 -6.20 1.23
N LEU A 92 2.63 -5.84 0.60
CA LEU A 92 2.72 -5.77 -0.85
C LEU A 92 2.53 -7.14 -1.50
N ASP A 93 3.04 -8.21 -0.90
CA ASP A 93 2.83 -9.58 -1.38
C ASP A 93 1.36 -10.00 -1.31
N ALA A 94 0.64 -9.62 -0.26
CA ALA A 94 -0.79 -9.88 -0.14
C ALA A 94 -1.59 -9.11 -1.21
N LEU A 95 -1.29 -7.84 -1.44
CA LEU A 95 -1.93 -7.04 -2.50
C LEU A 95 -1.65 -7.62 -3.89
N ARG A 96 -0.39 -7.97 -4.15
CA ARG A 96 0.03 -8.61 -5.39
C ARG A 96 -0.73 -9.92 -5.64
N ALA A 97 -0.85 -10.77 -4.63
CA ALA A 97 -1.59 -12.04 -4.75
C ALA A 97 -3.07 -11.81 -5.10
N ARG A 98 -3.71 -10.80 -4.50
CA ARG A 98 -5.12 -10.48 -4.79
C ARG A 98 -5.30 -9.92 -6.21
N LEU A 99 -4.41 -9.05 -6.66
CA LEU A 99 -4.43 -8.52 -8.03
C LEU A 99 -4.20 -9.63 -9.07
N LEU A 100 -3.25 -10.53 -8.83
CA LEU A 100 -3.02 -11.69 -9.70
C LEU A 100 -4.24 -12.61 -9.79
N ALA A 101 -5.06 -12.69 -8.73
CA ALA A 101 -6.24 -13.55 -8.69
C ALA A 101 -7.41 -13.02 -9.54
N VAL A 102 -7.44 -11.72 -9.85
CA VAL A 102 -8.52 -11.10 -10.65
C VAL A 102 -8.13 -10.85 -12.10
N LEU A 103 -6.85 -11.01 -12.47
CA LEU A 103 -6.37 -10.80 -13.83
C LEU A 103 -6.55 -12.05 -14.72
N PRO A 104 -6.98 -11.89 -15.98
CA PRO A 104 -7.12 -12.99 -16.93
C PRO A 104 -5.75 -13.39 -17.50
N LEU A 105 -4.98 -14.16 -16.75
CA LEU A 105 -3.61 -14.58 -17.12
C LEU A 105 -3.63 -15.90 -17.90
N ALA A 106 -3.03 -15.90 -19.09
CA ALA A 106 -3.08 -17.03 -20.03
C ALA A 106 -2.27 -18.26 -19.58
N ASP A 107 -1.08 -18.05 -19.02
CA ASP A 107 -0.17 -19.12 -18.59
C ASP A 107 0.72 -18.69 -17.41
N GLU A 108 1.60 -19.58 -16.95
CA GLU A 108 2.50 -19.32 -15.82
C GLU A 108 3.58 -18.28 -16.14
N SER A 109 4.04 -18.21 -17.38
CA SER A 109 5.04 -17.21 -17.78
C SER A 109 4.46 -15.80 -17.76
N ALA A 110 3.24 -15.63 -18.25
CA ALA A 110 2.48 -14.38 -18.14
C ALA A 110 2.25 -14.02 -16.66
N ARG A 111 1.93 -15.00 -15.82
CA ARG A 111 1.76 -14.79 -14.37
C ARG A 111 3.02 -14.32 -13.68
N GLU A 112 4.18 -14.92 -13.99
CA GLU A 112 5.47 -14.49 -13.44
C GLU A 112 5.82 -13.06 -13.88
N ALA A 113 5.65 -12.74 -15.18
CA ALA A 113 5.93 -11.42 -15.72
C ALA A 113 5.03 -10.34 -15.08
N VAL A 114 3.71 -10.59 -15.02
CA VAL A 114 2.74 -9.69 -14.38
C VAL A 114 3.02 -9.54 -12.89
N SER A 115 3.38 -10.62 -12.19
CA SER A 115 3.76 -10.59 -10.78
C SER A 115 4.95 -9.67 -10.51
N GLY A 116 5.95 -9.68 -11.39
CA GLY A 116 7.08 -8.75 -11.35
C GLY A 116 6.62 -7.29 -11.53
N VAL A 117 5.81 -7.02 -12.54
CA VAL A 117 5.25 -5.67 -12.80
C VAL A 117 4.44 -5.15 -11.60
N LEU A 118 3.54 -5.97 -11.06
CA LEU A 118 2.70 -5.58 -9.93
C LEU A 118 3.54 -5.29 -8.68
N ARG A 119 4.56 -6.11 -8.39
CA ARG A 119 5.46 -5.86 -7.27
C ARG A 119 6.18 -4.52 -7.42
N SER A 120 6.72 -4.24 -8.59
CA SER A 120 7.41 -2.98 -8.88
C SER A 120 6.47 -1.78 -8.82
N TRP A 121 5.25 -1.92 -9.34
CA TRP A 121 4.23 -0.88 -9.29
C TRP A 121 3.80 -0.56 -7.85
N LEU A 122 3.60 -1.58 -7.00
CA LEU A 122 3.25 -1.38 -5.60
C LEU A 122 4.31 -0.58 -4.84
N VAL A 123 5.59 -0.85 -5.09
CA VAL A 123 6.71 -0.06 -4.53
C VAL A 123 6.73 1.35 -5.11
N PHE A 124 6.48 1.51 -6.42
CA PHE A 124 6.35 2.81 -7.06
C PHE A 124 5.25 3.66 -6.40
N VAL A 125 4.06 3.09 -6.15
CA VAL A 125 2.96 3.78 -5.47
C VAL A 125 3.38 4.26 -4.08
N GLN A 126 4.04 3.41 -3.29
CA GLN A 126 4.49 3.80 -1.94
C GLN A 126 5.46 4.98 -1.99
N VAL A 127 6.48 4.92 -2.87
CA VAL A 127 7.48 5.98 -3.00
C VAL A 127 6.82 7.28 -3.46
N LEU A 128 5.97 7.20 -4.49
CA LEU A 128 5.31 8.37 -5.06
C LEU A 128 4.34 9.03 -4.07
N CYS A 129 3.57 8.24 -3.31
CA CYS A 129 2.65 8.79 -2.30
C CYS A 129 3.41 9.49 -1.17
N VAL A 130 4.53 8.93 -0.72
CA VAL A 130 5.36 9.57 0.32
C VAL A 130 5.99 10.88 -0.18
N ASP A 131 6.49 10.90 -1.43
CA ASP A 131 7.00 12.12 -2.05
C ASP A 131 5.90 13.19 -2.20
N TRP A 132 4.73 12.78 -2.68
CA TRP A 132 3.58 13.66 -2.81
C TRP A 132 3.10 14.22 -1.47
N LEU A 133 3.07 13.43 -0.40
CA LEU A 133 2.76 13.92 0.94
C LEU A 133 3.76 15.00 1.40
N THR A 134 4.98 15.02 0.86
CA THR A 134 6.02 15.99 1.22
C THR A 134 5.90 17.28 0.41
N HIS A 135 5.66 17.18 -0.90
CA HIS A 135 5.77 18.30 -1.83
C HIS A 135 4.44 18.79 -2.43
N GLU A 136 3.40 17.96 -2.43
CA GLU A 136 2.05 18.27 -2.94
C GLU A 136 2.04 18.87 -4.36
N THR A 137 2.84 18.28 -5.27
CA THR A 137 3.09 18.81 -6.63
C THR A 137 1.90 18.68 -7.59
N CYS A 138 0.91 17.85 -7.27
CA CYS A 138 -0.31 17.63 -8.05
C CYS A 138 -1.51 17.39 -7.12
N THR A 139 -2.71 17.35 -7.68
CA THR A 139 -3.92 16.97 -6.93
C THR A 139 -3.94 15.48 -6.58
N ARG A 140 -4.70 15.11 -5.56
CA ARG A 140 -4.93 13.71 -5.16
C ARG A 140 -5.50 12.87 -6.31
N VAL A 141 -6.35 13.46 -7.15
CA VAL A 141 -6.92 12.81 -8.33
C VAL A 141 -5.86 12.55 -9.38
N GLU A 142 -5.04 13.56 -9.72
CA GLU A 142 -3.93 13.38 -10.65
C GLU A 142 -2.91 12.34 -10.18
N LEU A 143 -2.58 12.33 -8.87
CA LEU A 143 -1.70 11.29 -8.30
C LEU A 143 -2.28 9.89 -8.49
N ARG A 144 -3.57 9.70 -8.19
CA ARG A 144 -4.26 8.42 -8.41
C ARG A 144 -4.19 8.02 -9.87
N ASP A 145 -4.54 8.94 -10.77
CA ASP A 145 -4.64 8.64 -12.20
C ASP A 145 -3.25 8.34 -12.79
N VAL A 146 -2.18 8.97 -12.28
CA VAL A 146 -0.78 8.61 -12.59
C VAL A 146 -0.47 7.18 -12.14
N CYS A 147 -0.82 6.81 -10.90
CA CYS A 147 -0.59 5.45 -10.39
C CYS A 147 -1.34 4.40 -11.22
N ILE A 148 -2.58 4.66 -11.60
CA ILE A 148 -3.40 3.75 -12.42
C ILE A 148 -2.86 3.67 -13.84
N GLY A 149 -2.58 4.80 -14.48
CA GLY A 149 -1.99 4.84 -15.81
C GLY A 149 -0.66 4.08 -15.90
N ALA A 150 0.18 4.21 -14.87
CA ALA A 150 1.46 3.49 -14.80
C ALA A 150 1.30 1.96 -14.81
N VAL A 151 0.37 1.40 -14.02
CA VAL A 151 0.15 -0.06 -14.01
C VAL A 151 -0.53 -0.55 -15.28
N LEU A 152 -1.53 0.18 -15.79
CA LEU A 152 -2.22 -0.20 -17.03
C LEU A 152 -1.25 -0.19 -18.21
N GLY A 153 -0.43 0.87 -18.34
CA GLY A 153 0.61 0.95 -19.35
C GLY A 153 1.65 -0.16 -19.25
N ALA A 154 2.05 -0.55 -18.03
CA ALA A 154 3.00 -1.63 -17.81
C ALA A 154 2.43 -3.03 -18.05
N LEU A 155 1.12 -3.23 -17.82
CA LEU A 155 0.45 -4.52 -18.01
C LEU A 155 0.03 -4.78 -19.46
N ARG A 156 -0.34 -3.74 -20.22
CA ARG A 156 -0.82 -3.87 -21.61
C ARG A 156 0.05 -4.76 -22.52
N PRO A 157 1.39 -4.66 -22.50
CA PRO A 157 2.25 -5.53 -23.34
C PRO A 157 2.26 -7.01 -22.92
N LEU A 158 1.77 -7.34 -21.72
CA LEU A 158 1.82 -8.67 -21.12
C LEU A 158 0.48 -9.40 -21.15
N LEU A 159 -0.60 -8.71 -21.50
CA LEU A 159 -1.96 -9.25 -21.51
C LEU A 159 -2.44 -9.46 -22.96
N ALA A 160 -3.22 -10.51 -23.17
CA ALA A 160 -3.78 -10.82 -24.50
C ALA A 160 -4.87 -9.81 -24.92
N GLU A 161 -5.58 -9.25 -23.94
CA GLU A 161 -6.62 -8.24 -24.11
C GLU A 161 -6.27 -7.01 -23.28
N ASP A 162 -6.58 -5.81 -23.79
CA ASP A 162 -6.37 -4.57 -23.03
C ASP A 162 -7.30 -4.57 -21.81
N PRO A 163 -6.76 -4.55 -20.58
CA PRO A 163 -7.58 -4.58 -19.37
C PRO A 163 -8.35 -3.27 -19.13
N ALA A 164 -8.06 -2.21 -19.90
CA ALA A 164 -8.67 -0.90 -19.74
C ALA A 164 -8.71 -0.12 -21.07
N PRO A 165 -9.53 -0.56 -22.04
CA PRO A 165 -9.58 0.05 -23.38
C PRO A 165 -10.11 1.49 -23.36
N GLU A 166 -10.91 1.85 -22.34
CA GLU A 166 -11.48 3.18 -22.17
C GLU A 166 -10.57 4.14 -21.39
N TRP A 167 -9.44 3.66 -20.84
CA TRP A 167 -8.53 4.48 -20.06
C TRP A 167 -7.53 5.21 -20.97
N PRO A 168 -7.47 6.57 -20.92
CA PRO A 168 -6.58 7.35 -21.77
C PRO A 168 -5.10 7.04 -21.47
N LEU A 169 -4.30 6.97 -22.53
CA LEU A 169 -2.84 6.84 -22.48
C LEU A 169 -2.18 8.18 -22.11
#